data_AF-S7U114-F1
#
_entry.id   AF-S7U114-F1
#
_cell.length_a   1.000
_cell.length_b   1.000
_cell.length_c   1.000
_cell.angle_alpha   90.00
_cell.angle_beta   90.00
_cell.angle_gamma   90.00
#
_symmetry.space_group_name_H-M   'P 1'
#
loop_
_entity.id
_entity.type
_entity.pdbx_description
1 polymer ?
#
loop_
_entity_poly.entity_id
_entity_poly.type
_entity_poly.pdbx_seq_one_letter_code
_entity_poly.pdbx_strand_id
1 'polypeptide(L)'
;MEDIKLTTTLPAISFDFDGLKAFAEGIVEQYRGLIVQEDQIAGIKSEMAGLNKLKKQIDDARKETVRQVSAPVKEFEGKIKEICAIFDEAYGFLGGQVKAFEDRAREDKRHEVQVIIDHLRAEHGVQPLDIPVEDRWLNKTTKLKDVQSQIEAIILDHLKAEKDKAALEQARRDRAVFIEEKCASLGNLHGFLLPASSFLHLQDMDISMQDAAAQIETAYAQKAKDMADAARQAEEAQARAARKDAAQPAATPCPTSRPQPVTTSRPSAQRVVRTITIEYYATREVEIASALKTLAASCISLADARSRAA
;
A
#
# COMPACT_ATOMS: atom_id res chain seq x y z
N MET A 1 51.30 20.39 -12.80
CA MET A 1 51.47 19.31 -11.80
C MET A 1 52.96 19.06 -11.72
N GLU A 2 53.57 19.28 -10.56
CA GLU A 2 54.99 18.95 -10.36
C GLU A 2 55.17 17.44 -10.38
N ASP A 3 56.13 16.97 -11.18
CA ASP A 3 56.45 15.55 -11.27
C ASP A 3 57.07 15.09 -9.96
N ILE A 4 56.37 14.21 -9.24
CA ILE A 4 56.87 13.59 -8.00
C ILE A 4 58.02 12.65 -8.38
N LYS A 5 59.26 13.10 -8.20
CA LYS A 5 60.45 12.30 -8.43
C LYS A 5 60.81 11.49 -7.19
N LEU A 6 60.65 10.17 -7.28
CA LEU A 6 61.15 9.23 -6.27
C LEU A 6 62.56 8.78 -6.67
N THR A 7 63.55 8.97 -5.79
CA THR A 7 64.90 8.44 -5.97
C THR A 7 65.00 7.09 -5.29
N THR A 8 65.02 6.01 -6.07
CA THR A 8 65.06 4.64 -5.55
C THR A 8 66.45 4.03 -5.71
N THR A 9 67.05 3.56 -4.61
CA THR A 9 68.23 2.67 -4.62
C THR A 9 67.80 1.31 -4.06
N LEU A 10 67.97 0.26 -4.85
CA LEU A 10 67.56 -1.10 -4.46
C LEU A 10 68.54 -1.68 -3.43
N PRO A 11 68.05 -2.25 -2.30
CA PRO A 11 68.93 -2.92 -1.34
C PRO A 11 69.44 -4.24 -1.93
N ALA A 12 70.77 -4.39 -2.03
CA ALA A 12 71.42 -5.63 -2.42
C ALA A 12 71.90 -6.38 -1.17
N ILE A 13 71.48 -7.63 -1.01
CA ILE A 13 71.94 -8.53 0.06
C ILE A 13 72.99 -9.46 -0.55
N SER A 14 74.24 -9.37 -0.11
CA SER A 14 75.30 -10.32 -0.46
C SER A 14 75.68 -11.15 0.77
N PHE A 15 75.95 -12.43 0.56
CA PHE A 15 76.51 -13.31 1.58
C PHE A 15 77.36 -14.40 0.92
N ASP A 16 78.33 -14.93 1.66
CA ASP A 16 79.20 -16.01 1.20
C ASP A 16 78.47 -17.35 1.28
N PHE A 17 77.72 -17.68 0.23
CA PHE A 17 76.98 -18.93 0.16
C PHE A 17 77.91 -20.14 0.13
N ASP A 18 79.01 -20.06 -0.64
CA ASP A 18 79.92 -21.18 -0.84
C ASP A 18 80.67 -21.53 0.45
N GLY A 19 81.15 -20.53 1.19
CA GLY A 19 81.77 -20.74 2.50
C GLY A 19 80.79 -21.26 3.55
N LEU A 20 79.56 -20.72 3.60
CA LEU A 20 78.54 -21.17 4.56
C LEU A 20 78.09 -22.61 4.27
N LYS A 21 77.98 -22.96 2.98
CA LYS A 21 77.65 -24.31 2.52
C LYS A 21 78.78 -25.30 2.83
N ALA A 22 80.03 -24.95 2.53
CA ALA A 22 81.20 -25.78 2.83
C ALA A 22 81.34 -26.02 4.34
N PHE A 23 81.07 -25.01 5.16
CA PHE A 23 81.04 -25.13 6.62
C PHE A 23 79.95 -26.12 7.09
N ALA A 24 78.73 -26.01 6.56
CA ALA A 24 77.64 -26.92 6.89
C ALA A 24 77.93 -28.36 6.46
N GLU A 25 78.44 -28.56 5.23
CA GLU A 25 78.82 -29.88 4.70
C GLU A 25 79.96 -30.50 5.51
N GLY A 26 80.98 -29.72 5.90
CA GLY A 26 82.10 -30.20 6.71
C GLY A 26 81.70 -30.66 8.12
N ILE A 27 80.71 -30.02 8.73
CA ILE A 27 80.14 -30.46 10.02
C ILE A 27 79.34 -31.76 9.84
N VAL A 28 78.52 -31.84 8.79
CA VAL A 28 77.65 -33.01 8.56
C VAL A 28 78.45 -34.26 8.17
N GLU A 29 79.58 -34.11 7.47
CA GLU A 29 80.41 -35.23 7.03
C GLU A 29 80.95 -36.06 8.21
N GLN A 30 81.14 -35.45 9.39
CA GLN A 30 81.58 -36.14 10.62
C GLN A 30 80.57 -37.18 11.12
N TYR A 31 79.31 -37.08 10.70
CA TYR A 31 78.22 -37.97 11.09
C TYR A 31 77.88 -39.00 10.00
N ARG A 32 78.55 -38.91 8.84
CA ARG A 32 78.22 -39.74 7.68
C ARG A 32 78.70 -41.18 7.91
N GLY A 33 77.75 -42.12 7.93
CA GLY A 33 78.06 -43.54 8.19
C GLY A 33 78.24 -43.90 9.67
N LEU A 34 77.97 -42.98 10.61
CA LEU A 34 78.01 -43.26 12.04
C LEU A 34 76.86 -44.21 12.44
N ILE A 35 77.20 -45.37 13.01
CA ILE A 35 76.24 -46.31 13.61
C ILE A 35 76.25 -46.09 15.12
N VAL A 36 75.14 -45.57 15.65
CA VAL A 36 75.00 -45.21 17.07
C VAL A 36 74.87 -46.45 17.94
N GLN A 37 75.71 -46.56 18.98
CA GLN A 37 75.59 -47.59 20.02
C GLN A 37 74.89 -47.04 21.27
N GLU A 38 74.37 -47.94 22.12
CA GLU A 38 73.45 -47.60 23.22
C GLU A 38 74.10 -46.72 24.31
N ASP A 39 75.39 -46.89 24.54
CA ASP A 39 76.21 -46.08 25.45
C ASP A 39 76.50 -44.66 24.92
N GLN A 40 76.43 -44.45 23.60
CA GLN A 40 76.73 -43.17 22.93
C GLN A 40 75.51 -42.23 22.80
N ILE A 41 74.31 -42.71 23.15
CA ILE A 41 73.04 -42.01 22.93
C ILE A 41 73.02 -40.61 23.59
N ALA A 42 73.57 -40.47 24.80
CA ALA A 42 73.56 -39.20 25.53
C ALA A 42 74.43 -38.14 24.83
N GLY A 43 75.63 -38.52 24.37
CA GLY A 43 76.54 -37.64 23.63
C GLY A 43 75.93 -37.20 22.29
N ILE A 44 75.38 -38.15 21.52
CA ILE A 44 74.78 -37.87 20.21
C ILE A 44 73.55 -36.97 20.33
N LYS A 45 72.71 -37.13 21.37
CA LYS A 45 71.60 -36.20 21.62
C LYS A 45 72.09 -34.76 21.84
N SER A 46 73.23 -34.58 22.53
CA SER A 46 73.85 -33.26 22.70
C SER A 46 74.34 -32.67 21.38
N GLU A 47 74.97 -33.49 20.54
CA GLU A 47 75.44 -33.06 19.21
C GLU A 47 74.28 -32.72 18.25
N MET A 48 73.20 -33.51 18.26
CA MET A 48 71.95 -33.19 17.54
C MET A 48 71.35 -31.86 17.98
N ALA A 49 71.39 -31.55 19.28
CA ALA A 49 70.96 -30.26 19.79
C ALA A 49 71.88 -29.12 19.29
N GLY A 50 73.19 -29.36 19.21
CA GLY A 50 74.17 -28.46 18.61
C GLY A 50 73.88 -28.15 17.14
N LEU A 51 73.62 -29.17 16.32
CA LEU A 51 73.25 -29.02 14.91
C LEU A 51 71.96 -28.19 14.74
N ASN A 52 70.94 -28.48 15.55
CA ASN A 52 69.70 -27.71 15.54
C ASN A 52 69.92 -26.25 15.95
N LYS A 53 70.84 -25.98 16.88
CA LYS A 53 71.22 -24.61 17.29
C LYS A 53 71.92 -23.86 16.16
N LEU A 54 72.87 -24.49 15.47
CA LEU A 54 73.56 -23.89 14.32
C LEU A 54 72.59 -23.59 13.16
N LYS A 55 71.72 -24.55 12.82
CA LYS A 55 70.65 -24.35 11.83
C LYS A 55 69.76 -23.16 12.19
N LYS A 56 69.36 -23.08 13.47
CA LYS A 56 68.52 -21.98 13.98
C LYS A 56 69.24 -20.63 13.87
N GLN A 57 70.52 -20.55 14.20
CA GLN A 57 71.29 -19.31 14.09
C GLN A 57 71.35 -18.77 12.65
N ILE A 58 71.52 -19.66 11.67
CA ILE A 58 71.50 -19.27 10.24
C ILE A 58 70.12 -18.74 9.83
N ASP A 59 69.04 -19.42 10.23
CA ASP A 59 67.67 -18.98 9.92
C ASP A 59 67.29 -17.67 10.64
N ASP A 60 67.74 -17.49 11.89
CA ASP A 60 67.55 -16.26 12.65
C ASP A 60 68.31 -15.08 12.00
N ALA A 61 69.54 -15.31 11.52
CA ALA A 61 70.30 -14.31 10.76
C ALA A 61 69.59 -13.93 9.45
N ARG A 62 69.04 -14.91 8.71
CA ARG A 62 68.22 -14.65 7.51
C ARG A 62 67.00 -13.79 7.85
N LYS A 63 66.24 -14.15 8.89
CA LYS A 63 65.05 -13.40 9.32
C LYS A 63 65.38 -11.97 9.71
N GLU A 64 66.48 -11.77 10.44
CA GLU A 64 66.91 -10.44 10.85
C GLU A 64 67.33 -9.58 9.64
N THR A 65 68.09 -10.12 8.69
CA THR A 65 68.45 -9.42 7.45
C THR A 65 67.20 -9.02 6.64
N VAL A 66 66.24 -9.93 6.50
CA VAL A 66 64.96 -9.62 5.83
C VAL A 66 64.17 -8.54 6.58
N ARG A 67 64.17 -8.57 7.92
CA ARG A 67 63.54 -7.54 8.75
C ARG A 67 64.19 -6.18 8.56
N GLN A 68 65.52 -6.11 8.55
CA GLN A 68 66.27 -4.88 8.36
C GLN A 68 66.06 -4.27 6.97
N VAL A 69 66.02 -5.10 5.92
CA VAL A 69 65.79 -4.60 4.55
C VAL A 69 64.33 -4.18 4.32
N SER A 70 63.36 -4.88 4.94
CA SER A 70 61.94 -4.53 4.81
C SER A 70 61.51 -3.34 5.67
N ALA A 71 62.25 -2.99 6.73
CA ALA A 71 61.91 -1.89 7.62
C ALA A 71 61.90 -0.52 6.90
N PRO A 72 62.94 -0.12 6.13
CA PRO A 72 62.93 1.13 5.36
C PRO A 72 61.81 1.20 4.32
N VAL A 73 61.47 0.05 3.69
CA VAL A 73 60.37 -0.03 2.73
C VAL A 73 59.03 0.25 3.41
N LYS A 74 58.78 -0.38 4.56
CA LYS A 74 57.57 -0.14 5.35
C LYS A 74 57.47 1.29 5.87
N GLU A 75 58.59 1.87 6.29
CA GLU A 75 58.65 3.27 6.73
C GLU A 75 58.35 4.23 5.57
N PHE A 76 58.93 3.98 4.39
CA PHE A 76 58.62 4.73 3.17
C PHE A 76 57.13 4.61 2.79
N GLU A 77 56.58 3.39 2.75
CA GLU A 77 55.15 3.18 2.49
C GLU A 77 54.27 3.90 3.52
N GLY A 78 54.67 3.89 4.80
CA GLY A 78 54.00 4.63 5.86
C GLY A 78 53.97 6.13 5.58
N LYS A 79 55.13 6.72 5.29
CA LYS A 79 55.26 8.16 4.96
C LYS A 79 54.46 8.55 3.72
N ILE A 80 54.45 7.71 2.68
CA ILE A 80 53.64 7.97 1.48
C ILE A 80 52.14 7.89 1.81
N LYS A 81 51.72 6.92 2.63
CA LYS A 81 50.32 6.83 3.08
C LYS A 81 49.90 8.03 3.92
N GLU A 82 50.77 8.53 4.79
CA GLU A 82 50.54 9.76 5.54
C GLU A 82 50.34 10.96 4.59
N ILE A 83 51.17 11.07 3.55
CA ILE A 83 51.01 12.11 2.52
C ILE A 83 49.69 11.94 1.77
N CYS A 84 49.33 10.72 1.35
CA CYS A 84 48.05 10.45 0.70
C CYS A 84 46.86 10.81 1.60
N ALA A 85 46.95 10.50 2.90
CA ALA A 85 45.89 10.80 3.87
C ALA A 85 45.59 12.30 3.98
N ILE A 86 46.60 13.17 3.82
CA ILE A 86 46.41 14.63 3.79
C ILE A 86 45.51 15.03 2.60
N PHE A 87 45.72 14.43 1.43
CA PHE A 87 44.88 14.69 0.26
C PHE A 87 43.47 14.12 0.42
N ASP A 88 43.34 12.93 0.99
CA ASP A 88 42.04 12.30 1.27
C ASP A 88 41.22 13.12 2.27
N GLU A 89 41.85 13.66 3.31
CA GLU A 89 41.21 14.56 4.28
C GLU A 89 40.72 15.85 3.61
N ALA A 90 41.58 16.49 2.81
CA ALA A 90 41.21 17.69 2.06
C ALA A 90 40.07 17.42 1.08
N TYR A 91 40.10 16.29 0.37
CA TYR A 91 39.04 15.86 -0.53
C TYR A 91 37.72 15.64 0.22
N GLY A 92 37.75 14.93 1.35
CA GLY A 92 36.58 14.68 2.18
C GLY A 92 35.97 15.97 2.73
N PHE A 93 36.80 16.89 3.21
CA PHE A 93 36.37 18.20 3.71
C PHE A 93 35.70 19.05 2.63
N LEU A 94 36.32 19.14 1.43
CA LEU A 94 35.75 19.86 0.29
C LEU A 94 34.47 19.20 -0.21
N GLY A 95 34.45 17.87 -0.32
CA GLY A 95 33.26 17.11 -0.73
C GLY A 95 32.09 17.30 0.23
N GLY A 96 32.36 17.32 1.54
CA GLY A 96 31.37 17.61 2.57
C GLY A 96 30.78 19.02 2.44
N GLN A 97 31.64 20.03 2.23
CA GLN A 97 31.17 21.41 2.00
C GLN A 97 30.31 21.54 0.75
N VAL A 98 30.76 20.96 -0.38
CA VAL A 98 30.00 20.98 -1.64
C VAL A 98 28.62 20.37 -1.38
N LYS A 99 28.56 19.18 -0.79
CA LYS A 99 27.30 18.51 -0.49
C LYS A 99 26.38 19.36 0.41
N ALA A 100 26.92 19.99 1.44
CA ALA A 100 26.14 20.88 2.30
C ALA A 100 25.53 22.08 1.53
N PHE A 101 26.27 22.66 0.60
CA PHE A 101 25.74 23.71 -0.29
C PHE A 101 24.68 23.17 -1.26
N GLU A 102 24.85 21.96 -1.80
CA GLU A 102 23.87 21.35 -2.69
C GLU A 102 22.58 21.00 -1.96
N ASP A 103 22.68 20.43 -0.76
CA ASP A 103 21.54 20.09 0.09
C ASP A 103 20.78 21.35 0.51
N ARG A 104 21.50 22.41 0.89
CA ARG A 104 20.90 23.72 1.19
C ARG A 104 20.18 24.31 -0.02
N ALA A 105 20.82 24.33 -1.19
CA ALA A 105 20.19 24.83 -2.41
C ALA A 105 18.95 24.00 -2.81
N ARG A 106 18.96 22.69 -2.54
CA ARG A 106 17.81 21.80 -2.76
C ARG A 106 16.65 22.14 -1.83
N GLU A 107 16.95 22.43 -0.57
CA GLU A 107 15.93 22.78 0.42
C GLU A 107 15.39 24.19 0.21
N ASP A 108 16.23 25.17 -0.10
CA ASP A 108 15.80 26.52 -0.48
C ASP A 108 14.83 26.46 -1.67
N LYS A 109 15.14 25.62 -2.67
CA LYS A 109 14.25 25.37 -3.80
C LYS A 109 12.95 24.66 -3.40
N ARG A 110 12.98 23.75 -2.44
CA ARG A 110 11.76 23.13 -1.89
C ARG A 110 10.85 24.18 -1.27
N HIS A 111 11.41 25.11 -0.50
CA HIS A 111 10.67 26.23 0.05
C HIS A 111 10.07 27.11 -1.05
N GLU A 112 10.83 27.46 -2.08
CA GLU A 112 10.31 28.23 -3.23
C GLU A 112 9.15 27.51 -3.93
N VAL A 113 9.29 26.21 -4.17
CA VAL A 113 8.22 25.40 -4.79
C VAL A 113 6.98 25.36 -3.89
N GLN A 114 7.14 25.23 -2.58
CA GLN A 114 6.01 25.27 -1.65
C GLN A 114 5.29 26.63 -1.70
N VAL A 115 6.04 27.74 -1.75
CA VAL A 115 5.47 29.08 -1.92
C VAL A 115 4.70 29.21 -3.23
N ILE A 116 5.21 28.63 -4.33
CA ILE A 116 4.50 28.59 -5.63
C ILE A 116 3.21 27.80 -5.52
N ILE A 117 3.22 26.63 -4.86
CA ILE A 117 2.03 25.82 -4.60
C ILE A 117 0.99 26.63 -3.81
N ASP A 118 1.41 27.26 -2.71
CA ASP A 118 0.53 28.05 -1.85
C ASP A 118 -0.08 29.25 -2.61
N HIS A 119 0.74 29.95 -3.38
CA HIS A 119 0.30 31.07 -4.22
C HIS A 119 -0.74 30.62 -5.25
N LEU A 120 -0.44 29.59 -6.04
CA LEU A 120 -1.35 29.10 -7.08
C LEU A 120 -2.65 28.54 -6.49
N ARG A 121 -2.59 27.85 -5.34
CA ARG A 121 -3.79 27.40 -4.63
C ARG A 121 -4.66 28.58 -4.19
N ALA A 122 -4.06 29.63 -3.65
CA ALA A 122 -4.78 30.84 -3.26
C ALA A 122 -5.39 31.55 -4.47
N GLU A 123 -4.63 31.68 -5.57
CA GLU A 123 -5.06 32.30 -6.83
C GLU A 123 -6.28 31.58 -7.45
N HIS A 124 -6.28 30.25 -7.44
CA HIS A 124 -7.37 29.44 -7.98
C HIS A 124 -8.48 29.10 -6.96
N GLY A 125 -8.33 29.50 -5.69
CA GLY A 125 -9.30 29.21 -4.63
C GLY A 125 -9.37 27.73 -4.22
N VAL A 126 -8.32 26.94 -4.44
CA VAL A 126 -8.28 25.48 -4.20
C VAL A 126 -7.42 25.18 -2.96
N GLN A 127 -7.97 25.50 -1.79
CA GLN A 127 -7.32 25.26 -0.49
C GLN A 127 -7.20 23.78 -0.06
N PRO A 128 -8.16 22.87 -0.34
CA PRO A 128 -8.08 21.49 0.13
C PRO A 128 -7.21 20.57 -0.74
N LEU A 129 -6.64 21.06 -1.84
CA LEU A 129 -5.81 20.26 -2.71
C LEU A 129 -4.39 20.14 -2.14
N ASP A 130 -4.03 18.93 -1.73
CA ASP A 130 -2.67 18.59 -1.31
C ASP A 130 -1.83 18.24 -2.55
N ILE A 131 -0.82 19.05 -2.84
CA ILE A 131 0.09 18.85 -3.97
C ILE A 131 1.46 18.47 -3.39
N PRO A 132 1.85 17.19 -3.46
CA PRO A 132 3.15 16.77 -2.94
C PRO A 132 4.28 17.38 -3.78
N VAL A 133 5.32 17.87 -3.12
CA VAL A 133 6.51 18.38 -3.80
C VAL A 133 7.29 17.22 -4.42
N GLU A 134 7.38 17.19 -5.74
CA GLU A 134 8.10 16.13 -6.45
C GLU A 134 9.62 16.39 -6.50
N ASP A 135 10.42 15.33 -6.29
CA ASP A 135 11.89 15.44 -6.28
C ASP A 135 12.48 15.99 -7.59
N ARG A 136 11.82 15.76 -8.73
CA ARG A 136 12.23 16.29 -10.04
C ARG A 136 12.20 17.82 -10.10
N TRP A 137 11.35 18.47 -9.30
CA TRP A 137 11.26 19.92 -9.22
C TRP A 137 12.45 20.52 -8.47
N LEU A 138 13.08 19.74 -7.59
CA LEU A 138 14.21 20.17 -6.76
C LEU A 138 15.56 20.09 -7.48
N ASN A 139 15.62 19.49 -8.68
CA ASN A 139 16.85 19.38 -9.46
C ASN A 139 17.35 20.77 -9.88
N LYS A 140 18.66 21.04 -9.78
CA LYS A 140 19.28 22.33 -10.15
C LYS A 140 18.93 22.79 -11.57
N THR A 141 18.76 21.87 -12.51
CA THR A 141 18.47 22.16 -13.91
C THR A 141 17.01 22.54 -14.19
N THR A 142 16.07 22.15 -13.32
CA THR A 142 14.64 22.42 -13.53
C THR A 142 14.35 23.90 -13.28
N LYS A 143 13.72 24.61 -14.22
CA LYS A 143 13.40 26.04 -14.03
C LYS A 143 12.13 26.18 -13.20
N LEU A 144 12.07 27.16 -12.29
CA LEU A 144 10.88 27.43 -11.47
C LEU A 144 9.63 27.70 -12.32
N LYS A 145 9.79 28.33 -13.48
CA LYS A 145 8.69 28.57 -14.42
C LYS A 145 8.05 27.27 -14.92
N ASP A 146 8.87 26.25 -15.21
CA ASP A 146 8.37 24.96 -15.67
C ASP A 146 7.67 24.21 -14.52
N VAL A 147 8.13 24.40 -13.28
CA VAL A 147 7.46 23.89 -12.07
C VAL A 147 6.12 24.58 -11.86
N GLN A 148 6.06 25.90 -11.99
CA GLN A 148 4.83 26.68 -11.88
C GLN A 148 3.77 26.19 -12.87
N SER A 149 4.14 26.03 -14.16
CA SER A 149 3.21 25.53 -15.18
C SER A 149 2.73 24.10 -14.91
N GLN A 150 3.58 23.24 -14.34
CA GLN A 150 3.17 21.88 -13.94
C GLN A 150 2.18 21.90 -12.78
N ILE A 151 2.43 22.72 -11.75
CA ILE A 151 1.53 22.87 -10.61
C ILE A 151 0.18 23.45 -11.05
N GLU A 152 0.22 24.47 -11.91
CA GLU A 152 -0.99 25.08 -12.48
C GLU A 152 -1.81 24.06 -13.26
N ALA A 153 -1.17 23.22 -14.10
CA ALA A 153 -1.86 22.14 -14.81
C ALA A 153 -2.55 21.15 -13.85
N ILE A 154 -1.88 20.75 -12.76
CA ILE A 154 -2.47 19.87 -11.74
C ILE A 154 -3.72 20.51 -11.11
N ILE A 155 -3.65 21.81 -10.78
CA ILE A 155 -4.78 22.54 -10.18
C ILE A 155 -5.95 22.64 -11.17
N LEU A 156 -5.67 22.95 -12.44
CA LEU A 156 -6.69 23.08 -13.48
C LEU A 156 -7.37 21.74 -13.78
N ASP A 157 -6.62 20.65 -13.83
CA ASP A 157 -7.16 19.31 -14.02
C ASP A 157 -8.06 18.90 -12.84
N HIS A 158 -7.65 19.22 -11.60
CA HIS A 158 -8.48 18.98 -10.42
C HIS A 158 -9.78 19.79 -10.47
N LEU A 159 -9.72 21.08 -10.80
CA LEU A 159 -10.90 21.94 -10.95
C LEU A 159 -11.84 21.43 -12.03
N LYS A 160 -11.31 20.93 -13.14
CA LYS A 160 -12.11 20.33 -14.21
C LYS A 160 -12.80 19.06 -13.74
N ALA A 161 -12.08 18.17 -13.05
CA ALA A 161 -12.66 16.95 -12.50
C ALA A 161 -13.79 17.23 -11.49
N GLU A 162 -13.62 18.23 -10.62
CA GLU A 162 -14.67 18.66 -9.69
C GLU A 162 -15.89 19.23 -10.41
N LYS A 163 -15.69 20.04 -11.46
CA LYS A 163 -16.80 20.55 -12.29
C LYS A 163 -17.52 19.44 -13.04
N ASP A 164 -16.79 18.50 -13.64
CA ASP A 164 -17.35 17.38 -14.37
C ASP A 164 -18.16 16.45 -13.44
N LYS A 165 -17.64 16.21 -12.23
CA LYS A 165 -18.35 15.47 -11.18
C LYS A 165 -19.62 16.20 -10.72
N ALA A 166 -19.55 17.51 -10.49
CA ALA A 166 -20.71 18.31 -10.11
C ALA A 166 -21.77 18.32 -11.23
N ALA A 167 -21.35 18.43 -12.50
CA ALA A 167 -22.25 18.37 -13.65
C ALA A 167 -22.91 17.00 -13.78
N LEU A 168 -22.17 15.91 -13.57
CA LEU A 168 -22.72 14.56 -13.59
C LEU A 168 -23.72 14.33 -12.46
N GLU A 169 -23.40 14.77 -11.24
CA GLU A 169 -24.32 14.68 -10.10
C GLU A 169 -25.57 15.54 -10.30
N GLN A 170 -25.44 16.72 -10.92
CA GLN A 170 -26.59 17.54 -11.28
C GLN A 170 -27.45 16.83 -12.34
N ALA A 171 -26.85 16.27 -13.38
CA ALA A 171 -27.58 15.51 -14.40
C ALA A 171 -28.32 14.30 -13.81
N ARG A 172 -27.73 13.62 -12.83
CA ARG A 172 -28.39 12.53 -12.09
C ARG A 172 -29.60 13.02 -11.28
N ARG A 173 -29.49 14.18 -10.61
CA ARG A 173 -30.61 14.80 -9.88
C ARG A 173 -31.73 15.22 -10.82
N ASP A 174 -31.41 15.92 -11.90
CA ASP A 174 -32.39 16.37 -12.89
C ASP A 174 -33.12 15.18 -13.52
N ARG A 175 -32.41 14.08 -13.78
CA ARG A 175 -33.00 12.83 -14.26
C ARG A 175 -33.94 12.18 -13.24
N ALA A 176 -33.57 12.15 -11.96
CA ALA A 176 -34.43 11.62 -10.91
C ALA A 176 -35.74 12.43 -10.80
N VAL A 177 -35.64 13.76 -10.80
CA VAL A 177 -36.80 14.67 -10.81
C VAL A 177 -37.68 14.41 -12.03
N PHE A 178 -37.09 14.27 -13.22
CA PHE A 178 -37.84 13.98 -14.44
C PHE A 178 -38.63 12.67 -14.34
N ILE A 179 -38.03 11.60 -13.81
CA ILE A 179 -38.72 10.31 -13.62
C ILE A 179 -39.90 10.47 -12.65
N GLU A 180 -39.69 11.19 -11.54
CA GLU A 180 -40.74 11.45 -10.55
C GLU A 180 -41.90 12.26 -11.13
N GLU A 181 -41.60 13.37 -11.83
CA GLU A 181 -42.59 14.20 -12.50
C GLU A 181 -43.39 13.41 -13.55
N LYS A 182 -42.70 12.58 -14.35
CA LYS A 182 -43.36 11.73 -15.33
C LYS A 182 -44.28 10.70 -14.69
N CYS A 183 -43.83 10.02 -13.64
CA CYS A 183 -44.67 9.10 -12.88
C CYS A 183 -45.90 9.81 -12.29
N ALA A 184 -45.74 10.99 -11.71
CA ALA A 184 -46.85 11.77 -11.16
C ALA A 184 -47.86 12.17 -12.25
N SER A 185 -47.37 12.64 -13.41
CA SER A 185 -48.23 13.07 -14.51
C SER A 185 -49.07 11.92 -15.08
N LEU A 186 -48.46 10.75 -15.31
CA LEU A 186 -49.16 9.56 -15.78
C LEU A 186 -50.06 8.97 -14.70
N GLY A 187 -49.66 9.05 -13.43
CA GLY A 187 -50.49 8.58 -12.34
C GLY A 187 -51.79 9.36 -12.22
N ASN A 188 -51.74 10.68 -12.42
CA ASN A 188 -52.93 11.52 -12.51
C ASN A 188 -53.80 11.18 -13.73
N LEU A 189 -53.19 10.84 -14.86
CA LEU A 189 -53.90 10.48 -16.09
C LEU A 189 -54.61 9.10 -15.99
N HIS A 190 -53.94 8.11 -15.39
CA HIS A 190 -54.44 6.73 -15.29
C HIS A 190 -55.24 6.44 -14.01
N GLY A 191 -55.19 7.32 -13.00
CA GLY A 191 -55.92 7.17 -11.74
C GLY A 191 -55.26 6.24 -10.71
N PHE A 192 -54.01 5.83 -10.92
CA PHE A 192 -53.19 5.06 -9.96
C PHE A 192 -51.73 5.49 -10.06
N LEU A 193 -50.96 5.39 -8.97
CA LEU A 193 -49.56 5.81 -8.93
C LEU A 193 -48.60 4.61 -8.84
N LEU A 194 -47.62 4.54 -9.74
CA LEU A 194 -46.47 3.65 -9.62
C LEU A 194 -45.34 4.40 -8.88
N PRO A 195 -44.72 3.82 -7.83
CA PRO A 195 -43.60 4.44 -7.13
C PRO A 195 -42.40 4.64 -8.05
N ALA A 196 -41.73 5.80 -7.94
CA ALA A 196 -40.51 6.11 -8.70
C ALA A 196 -39.39 5.08 -8.47
N SER A 197 -39.37 4.42 -7.30
CA SER A 197 -38.44 3.33 -6.99
C SER A 197 -38.56 2.12 -7.94
N SER A 198 -39.70 1.92 -8.60
CA SER A 198 -39.89 0.88 -9.61
C SER A 198 -39.03 1.13 -10.86
N PHE A 199 -38.60 2.37 -11.05
CA PHE A 199 -37.87 2.86 -12.22
C PHE A 199 -36.42 3.19 -11.92
N LEU A 200 -35.84 2.65 -10.83
CA LEU A 200 -34.46 2.92 -10.44
C LEU A 200 -33.44 2.56 -11.54
N HIS A 201 -33.72 1.50 -12.32
CA HIS A 201 -32.91 1.11 -13.47
C HIS A 201 -32.88 2.17 -14.58
N LEU A 202 -33.88 3.05 -14.65
CA LEU A 202 -33.91 4.16 -15.61
C LEU A 202 -33.07 5.35 -15.16
N GLN A 203 -32.49 5.35 -13.96
CA GLN A 203 -31.54 6.36 -13.51
C GLN A 203 -30.15 6.21 -14.16
N ASP A 204 -29.91 5.12 -14.89
CA ASP A 204 -28.69 4.93 -15.67
C ASP A 204 -28.54 6.02 -16.75
N MET A 205 -27.35 6.61 -16.83
CA MET A 205 -27.05 7.69 -17.77
C MET A 205 -26.88 7.19 -19.21
N ASP A 206 -26.66 5.88 -19.39
CA ASP A 206 -26.54 5.26 -20.72
C ASP A 206 -27.88 5.18 -21.47
N ILE A 207 -28.99 5.34 -20.75
CA ILE A 207 -30.35 5.35 -21.33
C ILE A 207 -30.72 6.80 -21.65
N SER A 208 -31.24 7.10 -22.84
CA SER A 208 -31.68 8.46 -23.15
C SER A 208 -32.91 8.88 -22.31
N MET A 209 -33.09 10.19 -22.08
CA MET A 209 -34.28 10.70 -21.36
C MET A 209 -35.60 10.35 -22.07
N GLN A 210 -35.56 10.23 -23.40
CA GLN A 210 -36.72 9.84 -24.21
C GLN A 210 -37.05 8.35 -24.01
N ASP A 211 -36.05 7.48 -24.03
CA ASP A 211 -36.25 6.04 -23.81
C ASP A 211 -36.72 5.76 -22.38
N ALA A 212 -36.20 6.49 -21.39
CA ALA A 212 -36.69 6.42 -20.03
C ALA A 212 -38.18 6.79 -19.94
N ALA A 213 -38.60 7.88 -20.59
CA ALA A 213 -40.01 8.27 -20.64
C ALA A 213 -40.89 7.20 -21.31
N ALA A 214 -40.46 6.67 -22.45
CA ALA A 214 -41.20 5.64 -23.19
C ALA A 214 -41.36 4.35 -22.37
N GLN A 215 -40.34 3.95 -21.60
CA GLN A 215 -40.41 2.78 -20.72
C GLN A 215 -41.39 3.00 -19.54
N ILE A 216 -41.41 4.20 -18.96
CA ILE A 216 -42.39 4.55 -17.92
C ILE A 216 -43.81 4.51 -18.49
N GLU A 217 -44.04 5.14 -19.65
CA GLU A 217 -45.35 5.13 -20.33
C GLU A 217 -45.81 3.70 -20.65
N THR A 218 -44.91 2.85 -21.13
CA THR A 218 -45.20 1.45 -21.41
C THR A 218 -45.58 0.68 -20.14
N ALA A 219 -44.90 0.94 -19.02
CA ALA A 219 -45.20 0.31 -17.74
C ALA A 219 -46.60 0.72 -17.21
N TYR A 220 -46.96 2.01 -17.31
CA TYR A 220 -48.30 2.48 -16.96
C TYR A 220 -49.38 1.88 -17.87
N ALA A 221 -49.15 1.85 -19.18
CA ALA A 221 -50.07 1.26 -20.14
C ALA A 221 -50.28 -0.24 -19.89
N GLN A 222 -49.21 -0.99 -19.61
CA GLN A 222 -49.30 -2.41 -19.28
C GLN A 222 -50.08 -2.62 -17.99
N LYS A 223 -49.77 -1.85 -16.94
CA LYS A 223 -50.47 -1.97 -15.66
C LYS A 223 -51.96 -1.64 -15.77
N ALA A 224 -52.31 -0.63 -16.57
CA ALA A 224 -53.69 -0.27 -16.84
C ALA A 224 -54.45 -1.40 -17.56
N LYS A 225 -53.82 -2.06 -18.54
CA LYS A 225 -54.39 -3.25 -19.21
C LYS A 225 -54.61 -4.39 -18.23
N ASP A 226 -53.59 -4.73 -17.44
CA ASP A 226 -53.66 -5.80 -16.45
C ASP A 226 -54.79 -5.55 -15.42
N MET A 227 -54.98 -4.30 -14.98
CA MET A 227 -56.06 -3.92 -14.08
C MET A 227 -57.44 -4.03 -14.73
N ALA A 228 -57.58 -3.63 -16.00
CA ALA A 228 -58.83 -3.75 -16.74
C ALA A 228 -59.21 -5.22 -16.99
N ASP A 229 -58.25 -6.07 -17.35
CA ASP A 229 -58.47 -7.49 -17.54
C ASP A 229 -58.79 -8.21 -16.22
N ALA A 230 -58.10 -7.85 -15.13
CA ALA A 230 -58.43 -8.35 -13.79
C ALA A 230 -59.83 -7.93 -13.35
N ALA A 231 -60.27 -6.70 -13.65
CA ALA A 231 -61.62 -6.25 -13.36
C ALA A 231 -62.68 -7.03 -14.16
N ARG A 232 -62.45 -7.26 -15.46
CA ARG A 232 -63.34 -8.10 -16.29
C ARG A 232 -63.44 -9.53 -15.78
N GLN A 233 -62.31 -10.15 -15.44
CA GLN A 233 -62.28 -11.51 -14.89
C GLN A 233 -62.98 -11.58 -13.52
N ALA A 234 -62.83 -10.56 -12.68
CA ALA A 234 -63.52 -10.48 -11.40
C ALA A 234 -65.04 -10.34 -11.58
N GLU A 235 -65.50 -9.51 -12.53
CA GLU A 235 -66.91 -9.36 -12.88
C GLU A 235 -67.51 -10.66 -13.42
N GLU A 236 -66.82 -11.35 -14.34
CA GLU A 236 -67.22 -12.66 -14.86
C GLU A 236 -67.26 -13.74 -13.77
N ALA A 237 -66.27 -13.75 -12.86
CA ALA A 237 -66.24 -14.67 -11.74
C ALA A 237 -67.37 -14.42 -10.73
N GLN A 238 -67.67 -13.15 -10.44
CA GLN A 238 -68.81 -12.75 -9.61
C GLN A 238 -70.15 -13.13 -10.27
N ALA A 239 -70.30 -12.90 -11.58
CA ALA A 239 -71.48 -13.31 -12.33
C ALA A 239 -71.64 -14.85 -12.35
N ARG A 240 -70.53 -15.60 -12.45
CA ARG A 240 -70.54 -17.07 -12.39
C ARG A 240 -70.84 -17.59 -10.98
N ALA A 241 -70.39 -16.90 -9.93
CA ALA A 241 -70.73 -17.23 -8.54
C ALA A 241 -72.21 -16.95 -8.23
N ALA A 242 -72.74 -15.78 -8.64
CA ALA A 242 -74.16 -15.45 -8.48
C ALA A 242 -75.09 -16.43 -9.22
N ARG A 243 -74.67 -16.95 -10.39
CA ARG A 243 -75.40 -18.02 -11.10
C ARG A 243 -75.37 -19.38 -10.38
N LYS A 244 -74.35 -19.65 -9.55
CA LYS A 244 -74.27 -20.88 -8.75
C LYS A 244 -75.10 -20.80 -7.47
N ASP A 245 -75.15 -19.64 -6.81
CA ASP A 245 -75.98 -19.43 -5.61
C ASP A 245 -77.49 -19.40 -5.94
N ALA A 246 -77.88 -18.99 -7.15
CA ALA A 246 -79.25 -19.10 -7.64
C ALA A 246 -79.70 -20.54 -7.99
N ALA A 247 -78.79 -21.54 -7.93
CA ALA A 247 -79.05 -22.93 -8.31
C ALA A 247 -79.07 -23.92 -7.12
N GLN A 248 -79.16 -23.45 -5.87
CA GLN A 248 -79.48 -24.30 -4.72
C GLN A 248 -80.95 -24.13 -4.30
N PRO A 249 -81.74 -25.23 -4.20
CA PRO A 249 -83.11 -25.16 -3.70
C PRO A 249 -83.14 -25.00 -2.18
N ALA A 250 -84.12 -24.22 -1.71
CA ALA A 250 -84.46 -24.04 -0.32
C ALA A 250 -84.85 -25.37 0.35
N ALA A 251 -84.27 -25.66 1.52
CA ALA A 251 -84.84 -26.53 2.52
C ALA A 251 -84.84 -25.83 3.89
N THR A 252 -86.01 -25.85 4.52
CA THR A 252 -86.50 -25.12 5.70
C THR A 252 -85.72 -25.36 7.01
N PRO A 253 -85.84 -24.46 8.01
CA PRO A 253 -85.09 -24.49 9.27
C PRO A 253 -85.87 -25.17 10.42
N CYS A 254 -85.17 -25.62 11.47
CA CYS A 254 -85.75 -25.80 12.80
C CYS A 254 -84.66 -25.62 13.89
N PRO A 255 -84.96 -25.01 15.06
CA PRO A 255 -83.97 -24.42 15.97
C PRO A 255 -83.69 -25.30 17.21
N THR A 256 -82.60 -25.03 17.95
CA THR A 256 -82.55 -24.85 19.43
C THR A 256 -81.13 -24.95 20.04
N SER A 257 -80.89 -24.07 21.03
CA SER A 257 -79.90 -24.09 22.15
C SER A 257 -78.43 -23.63 21.98
N ARG A 258 -78.15 -22.38 22.40
CA ARG A 258 -77.43 -21.92 23.65
C ARG A 258 -76.26 -22.80 24.20
N PRO A 259 -75.22 -22.27 24.90
CA PRO A 259 -74.35 -21.10 24.68
C PRO A 259 -72.80 -21.35 24.89
N GLN A 260 -71.98 -20.38 24.43
CA GLN A 260 -70.56 -20.05 24.84
C GLN A 260 -69.41 -21.06 24.51
N PRO A 261 -68.10 -20.70 24.52
CA PRO A 261 -67.42 -19.42 24.84
C PRO A 261 -66.30 -18.98 23.83
N VAL A 262 -65.76 -17.77 24.08
CA VAL A 262 -64.44 -17.19 23.68
C VAL A 262 -63.85 -17.42 22.28
N THR A 263 -63.52 -16.32 21.61
CA THR A 263 -62.09 -15.97 21.38
C THR A 263 -61.93 -14.49 21.06
N THR A 264 -61.32 -13.77 22.00
CA THR A 264 -60.84 -12.41 21.83
C THR A 264 -59.85 -12.39 20.67
N SER A 265 -60.13 -11.61 19.62
CA SER A 265 -59.18 -11.39 18.53
C SER A 265 -57.96 -10.66 19.08
N ARG A 266 -56.83 -11.38 19.10
CA ARG A 266 -55.49 -10.88 19.42
C ARG A 266 -55.11 -9.79 18.40
N PRO A 267 -54.57 -8.63 18.81
CA PRO A 267 -54.10 -7.65 17.86
C PRO A 267 -52.91 -8.24 17.08
N SER A 268 -53.02 -8.19 15.75
CA SER A 268 -51.95 -8.51 14.82
C SER A 268 -50.71 -7.67 15.18
N ALA A 269 -49.62 -8.34 15.57
CA ALA A 269 -48.35 -7.68 15.83
C ALA A 269 -47.81 -7.15 14.49
N GLN A 270 -47.93 -5.84 14.28
CA GLN A 270 -47.43 -5.15 13.10
C GLN A 270 -45.89 -5.24 13.08
N ARG A 271 -45.37 -6.10 12.20
CA ARG A 271 -43.93 -6.29 12.01
C ARG A 271 -43.41 -5.16 11.12
N VAL A 272 -42.71 -4.19 11.72
CA VAL A 272 -42.06 -3.09 10.98
C VAL A 272 -40.66 -3.54 10.58
N VAL A 273 -40.38 -3.58 9.28
CA VAL A 273 -39.05 -3.86 8.74
C VAL A 273 -38.45 -2.53 8.26
N ARG A 274 -37.19 -2.26 8.63
CA ARG A 274 -36.42 -1.11 8.16
C ARG A 274 -35.04 -1.58 7.69
N THR A 275 -34.56 -1.02 6.59
CA THR A 275 -33.25 -1.32 6.01
C THR A 275 -32.27 -0.21 6.37
N ILE A 276 -31.06 -0.56 6.82
CA ILE A 276 -29.96 0.37 7.09
C ILE A 276 -28.79 -0.01 6.18
N THR A 277 -28.33 0.92 5.36
CA THR A 277 -27.12 0.79 4.54
C THR A 277 -25.97 1.51 5.23
N ILE A 278 -24.83 0.85 5.40
CA ILE A 278 -23.64 1.39 6.06
C ILE A 278 -22.46 1.26 5.11
N GLU A 279 -21.85 2.39 4.76
CA GLU A 279 -20.58 2.43 4.04
C GLU A 279 -19.43 2.59 5.04
N TYR A 280 -18.42 1.74 4.91
CA TYR A 280 -17.24 1.78 5.78
C TYR A 280 -16.00 1.31 5.01
N TYR A 281 -14.83 1.74 5.46
CA TYR A 281 -13.56 1.29 4.93
C TYR A 281 -13.25 -0.15 5.37
N ALA A 282 -12.71 -0.98 4.47
CA ALA A 282 -12.40 -2.39 4.72
C ALA A 282 -11.53 -2.61 5.97
N THR A 283 -10.71 -1.63 6.36
CA THR A 283 -9.88 -1.67 7.57
C THR A 283 -10.69 -1.72 8.87
N ARG A 284 -11.98 -1.35 8.85
CA ARG A 284 -12.88 -1.34 10.02
C ARG A 284 -13.91 -2.47 10.02
N GLU A 285 -13.73 -3.47 9.16
CA GLU A 285 -14.71 -4.55 8.99
C GLU A 285 -14.96 -5.36 10.26
N VAL A 286 -13.91 -5.65 11.04
CA VAL A 286 -14.02 -6.39 12.31
C VAL A 286 -14.82 -5.59 13.35
N GLU A 287 -14.58 -4.28 13.43
CA GLU A 287 -15.28 -3.39 14.36
C GLU A 287 -16.76 -3.25 13.99
N ILE A 288 -17.04 -3.02 12.70
CA ILE A 288 -18.41 -2.90 12.16
C ILE A 288 -19.19 -4.21 12.33
N ALA A 289 -18.57 -5.36 12.06
CA ALA A 289 -19.19 -6.66 12.28
C ALA A 289 -19.57 -6.88 13.77
N SER A 290 -18.72 -6.43 14.70
CA SER A 290 -19.01 -6.51 16.14
C SER A 290 -20.17 -5.59 16.54
N ALA A 291 -20.23 -4.38 15.98
CA ALA A 291 -21.28 -3.41 16.23
C ALA A 291 -22.64 -3.89 15.68
N LEU A 292 -22.66 -4.46 14.47
CA LEU A 292 -23.86 -5.06 13.87
C LEU A 292 -24.38 -6.24 14.68
N LYS A 293 -23.49 -7.08 15.23
CA LYS A 293 -23.88 -8.20 16.11
C LYS A 293 -24.50 -7.71 17.41
N THR A 294 -23.99 -6.61 17.97
CA THR A 294 -24.52 -5.95 19.18
C THR A 294 -25.89 -5.32 18.90
N LEU A 295 -26.04 -4.67 17.75
CA LEU A 295 -27.33 -4.13 17.31
C LEU A 295 -28.37 -5.23 17.10
N ALA A 296 -28.00 -6.33 16.44
CA ALA A 296 -28.87 -7.49 16.25
C ALA A 296 -29.34 -8.08 17.59
N ALA A 297 -28.44 -8.21 18.58
CA ALA A 297 -28.80 -8.67 19.92
C ALA A 297 -29.77 -7.71 20.64
N SER A 298 -29.58 -6.40 20.48
CA SER A 298 -30.44 -5.37 21.07
C SER A 298 -31.85 -5.36 20.45
N CYS A 299 -31.95 -5.63 19.15
CA CYS A 299 -33.23 -5.73 18.44
C CYS A 299 -34.06 -6.96 18.84
N ILE A 300 -33.43 -8.03 19.36
CA ILE A 300 -34.14 -9.21 19.89
C ILE A 300 -34.68 -8.93 21.31
N SER A 301 -33.98 -8.10 22.10
CA SER A 301 -34.37 -7.75 23.49
C SER A 301 -35.56 -6.79 23.60
N LEU A 302 -35.81 -5.95 22.59
CA LEU A 302 -36.95 -5.01 22.59
C LEU A 302 -38.31 -5.70 22.45
N ALA A 303 -38.36 -6.98 22.08
CA ALA A 303 -39.58 -7.77 22.07
C ALA A 303 -40.01 -8.22 23.49
N ASP A 304 -39.07 -8.42 24.41
CA ASP A 304 -39.35 -8.89 25.78
C ASP A 304 -39.57 -7.75 26.80
N ALA A 305 -39.09 -6.53 26.52
CA ALA A 305 -39.23 -5.40 27.44
C ALA A 305 -40.67 -4.84 27.53
N ARG A 306 -41.58 -5.22 26.62
CA ARG A 306 -42.98 -4.76 26.62
C ARG A 306 -43.94 -5.64 27.44
N SER A 307 -43.50 -6.74 28.05
CA SER A 307 -44.37 -7.61 28.87
C SER A 307 -44.35 -7.35 30.38
N ARG A 308 -43.54 -6.40 30.88
CA ARG A 308 -43.48 -6.04 32.32
C ARG A 308 -43.98 -4.64 32.68
N ALA A 309 -44.69 -3.99 31.76
CA ALA A 309 -45.37 -2.72 32.02
C ALA A 309 -46.78 -2.78 31.43
N ALA A 310 -47.60 -3.68 31.97
CA ALA A 310 -49.06 -3.72 31.82
C ALA A 310 -49.66 -4.31 33.10
#